data_AF-A0A024DAY1-F1
#
_entry.id   AF-A0A024DAY1-F1
#
_cell.length_a   1.000
_cell.length_b   1.000
_cell.length_c   1.000
_cell.angle_alpha   90.00
_cell.angle_beta   90.00
_cell.angle_gamma   90.00
#
_symmetry.space_group_name_H-M   'P 1'
#
loop_
_entity.id
_entity.type
_entity.pdbx_description
1 polymer ?
#
loop_
_entity_poly.entity_id
_entity_poly.type
_entity_poly.pdbx_seq_one_letter_code
_entity_poly.pdbx_strand_id
1 'polypeptide(L)'
;MFECRIDGQFFKKLFETLKDICTEVNLECDENGIKMQSMDCSHVSLVDLNIMSDFFQHYRCDKKCVLGISINFMLKILSVIKEKSTVFLFKEDNENDAVLNIGIIDEEEQSSTEDSLEIQVKLINTQKEHLEIPQSEYHCQCTMKSKKFQEFTKYLNSIGDNVSISMKKDTMILSTTGSDIKVTKQFTNDMPDVSITCSKYVSQEFATRYLVMFSRASALSDEVLISLSPNIPVSIKFNFKQQLTELPDNSHLTFFLAPKIGEY
;
A
#
# COMPACT_ATOMS: atom_id res chain seq x y z
N MET A 1 8.09 8.22 23.94
CA MET A 1 8.96 8.73 22.87
C MET A 1 8.84 7.80 21.67
N PHE A 2 8.90 8.33 20.45
CA PHE A 2 8.90 7.55 19.22
C PHE A 2 10.07 7.97 18.33
N GLU A 3 10.81 6.99 17.81
CA GLU A 3 11.86 7.22 16.82
C GLU A 3 11.97 6.03 15.85
N CYS A 4 12.19 6.31 14.56
CA CYS A 4 12.50 5.27 13.59
C CYS A 4 13.42 5.76 12.48
N ARG A 5 14.16 4.82 11.87
CA ARG A 5 15.04 5.02 10.72
C ARG A 5 14.60 4.10 9.59
N ILE A 6 14.30 4.67 8.42
CA ILE A 6 13.78 3.92 7.25
C ILE A 6 14.48 4.34 5.95
N ASP A 7 14.54 3.42 4.99
CA ASP A 7 14.98 3.71 3.63
C ASP A 7 14.12 4.80 3.00
N GLY A 8 14.78 5.87 2.54
CA GLY A 8 14.10 7.05 2.01
C GLY A 8 13.37 6.78 0.71
N GLN A 9 13.94 5.96 -0.18
CA GLN A 9 13.31 5.63 -1.46
C GLN A 9 12.01 4.84 -1.26
N PHE A 10 12.02 3.86 -0.37
CA PHE A 10 10.83 3.13 0.04
C PHE A 10 9.78 4.07 0.62
N PHE A 11 10.16 4.93 1.58
CA PHE A 11 9.24 5.83 2.23
C PHE A 11 8.61 6.82 1.24
N LYS A 12 9.40 7.37 0.32
CA LYS A 12 8.89 8.22 -0.78
C LYS A 12 7.89 7.48 -1.66
N LYS A 13 8.24 6.30 -2.16
CA LYS A 13 7.37 5.47 -3.01
C LYS A 13 6.07 5.08 -2.32
N LEU A 14 6.12 4.86 -1.00
CA LEU A 14 4.94 4.57 -0.19
C LEU A 14 3.96 5.74 -0.22
N PHE A 15 4.41 6.95 0.10
CA PHE A 15 3.55 8.14 0.06
C PHE A 15 3.10 8.49 -1.37
N GLU A 16 3.93 8.25 -2.40
CA GLU A 16 3.55 8.45 -3.80
C GLU A 16 2.42 7.50 -4.24
N THR A 17 2.41 6.28 -3.69
CA THR A 17 1.36 5.30 -3.92
C THR A 17 0.04 5.74 -3.27
N LEU A 18 0.10 6.34 -2.07
CA LEU A 18 -1.08 6.75 -1.31
C LEU A 18 -1.72 8.06 -1.82
N LYS A 19 -0.97 8.90 -2.52
CA LYS A 19 -1.35 10.27 -2.94
C LYS A 19 -2.74 10.41 -3.56
N ASP A 20 -3.13 9.46 -4.41
CA ASP A 20 -4.38 9.55 -5.16
C ASP A 20 -5.55 8.80 -4.49
N ILE A 21 -5.30 8.23 -3.30
CA ILE A 21 -6.27 7.45 -2.53
C ILE A 21 -6.65 8.24 -1.27
N CYS A 22 -5.64 8.74 -0.55
CA CYS A 22 -5.81 9.41 0.75
C CYS A 22 -5.22 10.83 0.71
N THR A 23 -5.91 11.79 1.30
CA THR A 23 -5.41 13.16 1.49
C THR A 23 -4.62 13.30 2.80
N GLU A 24 -5.14 12.68 3.86
CA GLU A 24 -4.60 12.66 5.21
C GLU A 24 -4.68 11.23 5.76
N VAL A 25 -3.71 10.87 6.59
CA VAL A 25 -3.61 9.54 7.20
C VAL A 25 -3.15 9.64 8.64
N ASN A 26 -3.58 8.69 9.46
CA ASN A 26 -3.09 8.48 10.81
C ASN A 26 -2.14 7.28 10.81
N LEU A 27 -0.85 7.52 11.07
CA LEU A 27 0.10 6.44 11.33
C LEU A 27 0.05 6.12 12.83
N GLU A 28 -0.45 4.94 13.18
CA GLU A 28 -0.48 4.42 14.54
C GLU A 28 0.82 3.68 14.82
N CYS A 29 1.63 4.22 15.72
CA CYS A 29 2.91 3.64 16.09
C CYS A 29 2.80 2.99 17.47
N ASP A 30 3.20 1.73 17.56
CA ASP A 30 3.39 1.01 18.83
C ASP A 30 4.71 0.22 18.83
N GLU A 31 4.95 -0.58 19.86
CA GLU A 31 6.18 -1.39 20.00
C GLU A 31 6.41 -2.38 18.84
N ASN A 32 5.34 -2.80 18.15
CA ASN A 32 5.41 -3.80 17.08
C ASN A 32 5.68 -3.17 15.71
N GLY A 33 5.45 -1.86 15.55
CA GLY A 33 5.65 -1.16 14.29
C GLY A 33 4.63 -0.07 14.02
N ILE A 34 4.44 0.24 12.74
CA ILE A 34 3.54 1.28 12.25
C ILE A 34 2.36 0.65 11.51
N LYS A 35 1.15 1.04 11.89
CA LYS A 35 -0.10 0.67 11.23
C LYS A 35 -0.81 1.90 10.69
N MET A 36 -1.54 1.74 9.59
CA MET A 36 -2.37 2.79 9.05
C MET A 36 -3.56 2.17 8.35
N GLN A 37 -4.75 2.67 8.67
CA GLN A 37 -5.97 2.36 7.96
C GLN A 37 -6.62 3.67 7.50
N SER A 38 -7.07 3.69 6.24
CA SER A 38 -7.76 4.86 5.70
C SER A 38 -8.69 4.46 4.55
N MET A 39 -9.83 5.12 4.45
CA MET A 39 -10.74 5.00 3.32
C MET A 39 -10.45 6.09 2.29
N ASP A 40 -10.78 5.82 1.02
CA ASP A 40 -10.80 6.89 0.02
C ASP A 40 -11.98 7.85 0.24
N CYS A 41 -11.94 9.01 -0.41
CA CYS A 41 -13.00 10.04 -0.28
C CYS A 41 -14.40 9.56 -0.67
N SER A 42 -14.54 8.46 -1.44
CA SER A 42 -15.84 7.90 -1.80
C SER A 42 -16.27 6.72 -0.92
N HIS A 43 -15.45 6.32 0.05
CA HIS A 43 -15.70 5.19 0.96
C HIS A 43 -15.95 3.85 0.24
N VAL A 44 -15.34 3.64 -0.93
CA VAL A 44 -15.47 2.42 -1.74
C VAL A 44 -14.24 1.51 -1.59
N SER A 45 -13.11 2.09 -1.17
CA SER A 45 -11.86 1.38 -0.94
C SER A 45 -11.26 1.68 0.43
N LEU A 46 -10.57 0.68 0.98
CA LEU A 46 -9.81 0.77 2.21
C LEU A 46 -8.35 0.45 1.91
N VAL A 47 -7.45 1.25 2.47
CA VAL A 47 -6.02 0.99 2.52
C VAL A 47 -5.68 0.50 3.93
N ASP A 48 -4.98 -0.62 4.00
CA ASP A 48 -4.42 -1.19 5.23
C ASP A 48 -2.90 -1.35 5.04
N LEU A 49 -2.13 -0.62 5.83
CA LEU A 49 -0.67 -0.66 5.86
C LEU A 49 -0.23 -1.19 7.22
N ASN A 50 0.66 -2.17 7.19
CA ASN A 50 1.33 -2.68 8.36
C ASN A 50 2.83 -2.76 8.07
N ILE A 51 3.66 -2.07 8.84
CA ILE A 51 5.12 -2.12 8.75
C ILE A 51 5.63 -2.57 10.11
N MET A 52 6.20 -3.77 10.17
CA MET A 52 6.71 -4.32 11.41
C MET A 52 8.01 -3.61 11.83
N SER A 53 8.30 -3.59 13.13
CA SER A 53 9.46 -2.88 13.72
C SER A 53 10.81 -3.34 13.15
N ASP A 54 10.90 -4.60 12.73
CA ASP A 54 12.08 -5.23 12.12
C ASP A 54 12.31 -4.81 10.65
N PHE A 55 11.32 -4.20 10.00
CA PHE A 55 11.48 -3.61 8.66
C PHE A 55 12.35 -2.34 8.69
N PHE A 56 12.42 -1.67 9.84
CA PHE A 56 13.18 -0.44 10.01
C PHE A 56 14.65 -0.74 10.33
N GLN A 57 15.54 0.15 9.92
CA GLN A 57 16.96 0.09 10.31
C GLN A 57 17.14 0.35 11.81
N HIS A 58 16.25 1.16 12.40
CA HIS A 58 16.11 1.40 13.83
C HIS A 58 14.64 1.70 14.11
N TYR A 59 14.10 1.15 15.19
CA TYR A 59 12.73 1.42 15.62
C TYR A 59 12.61 1.38 17.14
N ARG A 60 12.00 2.41 17.71
CA ARG A 60 11.67 2.47 19.12
C ARG A 60 10.39 3.26 19.34
N CYS A 61 9.44 2.66 20.05
CA CYS A 61 8.20 3.31 20.44
C CYS A 61 7.90 2.96 21.89
N ASP A 62 8.20 3.88 22.81
CA ASP A 62 8.04 3.64 24.26
C ASP A 62 6.57 3.73 24.69
N LYS A 63 5.76 4.52 23.96
CA LYS A 63 4.34 4.72 24.21
C LYS A 63 3.62 4.84 22.88
N LYS A 64 2.44 4.23 22.79
CA LYS A 64 1.59 4.31 21.60
C LYS A 64 1.33 5.77 21.24
N CYS A 65 1.60 6.15 20.01
CA CYS A 65 1.34 7.48 19.50
C CYS A 65 0.72 7.43 18.11
N VAL A 66 0.06 8.52 17.71
CA VAL A 66 -0.53 8.65 16.38
C VAL A 66 0.05 9.88 15.71
N LEU A 67 0.53 9.68 14.48
CA LEU A 67 1.08 10.72 13.63
C LEU A 67 0.04 11.03 12.53
N GLY A 68 -0.77 12.05 12.75
CA GLY A 68 -1.69 12.56 11.73
C GLY A 68 -0.94 13.41 10.72
N ILE A 69 -0.91 12.97 9.46
CA ILE A 69 -0.04 13.51 8.42
C ILE A 69 -0.85 13.78 7.15
N SER A 70 -0.64 14.96 6.55
CA SER A 70 -1.08 15.21 5.17
C SER A 70 -0.11 14.56 4.19
N ILE A 71 -0.62 13.71 3.30
CA ILE A 71 0.17 13.04 2.26
C ILE A 71 0.87 14.07 1.37
N ASN A 72 0.17 15.16 1.02
CA ASN A 72 0.72 16.21 0.17
C ASN A 72 1.89 16.95 0.82
N PHE A 73 1.84 17.22 2.13
CA PHE A 73 2.96 17.85 2.83
C PHE A 73 4.13 16.89 2.98
N MET A 74 3.87 15.62 3.30
CA MET A 74 4.92 14.63 3.39
C MET A 74 5.65 14.47 2.05
N LEU A 75 4.93 14.40 0.93
CA LEU A 75 5.55 14.32 -0.40
C LEU A 75 6.42 15.53 -0.77
N LYS A 76 6.07 16.73 -0.29
CA LYS A 76 6.94 17.91 -0.46
C LYS A 76 8.25 17.74 0.30
N ILE A 77 8.18 17.22 1.53
CA ILE A 77 9.36 16.94 2.36
C ILE A 77 10.23 15.86 1.72
N LEU A 78 9.62 14.75 1.29
CA LEU A 78 10.31 13.62 0.67
C LEU A 78 10.79 13.93 -0.78
N SER A 79 10.54 15.12 -1.31
CA SER A 79 10.95 15.48 -2.68
C SER A 79 12.48 15.51 -2.85
N VAL A 80 13.22 15.82 -1.78
CA VAL A 80 14.69 15.92 -1.77
C VAL A 80 15.39 14.55 -1.70
N ILE A 81 14.66 13.47 -1.45
CA ILE A 81 15.23 12.12 -1.30
C ILE A 81 15.92 11.67 -2.59
N LYS A 82 17.20 11.29 -2.43
CA LYS A 82 18.09 10.66 -3.40
C LYS A 82 18.09 9.14 -3.22
N GLU A 83 18.85 8.42 -4.05
CA GLU A 83 18.80 6.95 -4.12
C GLU A 83 19.23 6.25 -2.81
N LYS A 84 20.15 6.85 -2.04
CA LYS A 84 20.67 6.30 -0.77
C LYS A 84 20.37 7.20 0.43
N SER A 85 19.23 7.89 0.40
CA SER A 85 18.82 8.70 1.56
C SER A 85 18.21 7.82 2.64
N THR A 86 18.52 8.15 3.89
CA THR A 86 17.84 7.62 5.07
C THR A 86 16.89 8.69 5.63
N VAL A 87 15.67 8.30 6.00
CA VAL A 87 14.72 9.16 6.72
C VAL A 87 14.66 8.77 8.19
N PHE A 88 14.77 9.77 9.05
CA PHE A 88 14.63 9.68 10.50
C PHE A 88 13.33 10.36 10.90
N LEU A 89 12.49 9.68 11.67
CA LEU A 89 11.31 10.26 12.28
C LEU A 89 11.51 10.27 13.79
N PHE A 90 11.26 11.41 14.44
CA PHE A 90 11.39 11.57 15.88
C PHE A 90 10.25 12.39 16.46
N LYS A 91 9.60 11.86 17.50
CA LYS A 91 8.57 12.54 18.27
C LYS A 91 8.83 12.37 19.77
N GLU A 92 8.94 13.50 20.46
CA GLU A 92 9.05 13.52 21.92
C GLU A 92 7.73 13.11 22.60
N ASP A 93 7.88 12.62 23.84
CA ASP A 93 6.78 12.26 24.73
C ASP A 93 6.22 13.48 25.47
N ASN A 94 5.89 14.53 24.71
CA ASN A 94 5.31 15.75 25.26
C ASN A 94 3.90 15.91 24.69
N GLU A 95 2.88 15.80 25.56
CA GLU A 95 1.47 15.84 25.15
C GLU A 95 1.06 17.19 24.55
N ASN A 96 1.78 18.26 24.90
CA ASN A 96 1.52 19.61 24.41
C ASN A 96 2.18 19.92 23.06
N ASP A 97 3.08 19.06 22.57
CA ASP A 97 3.80 19.30 21.33
C ASP A 97 3.45 18.24 20.27
N ALA A 98 2.53 18.61 19.39
CA ALA A 98 2.10 17.81 18.25
C ALA A 98 3.07 18.02 17.07
N VAL A 99 4.38 18.00 17.32
CA VAL A 99 5.41 18.19 16.29
C VAL A 99 6.13 16.88 16.02
N LEU A 100 6.26 16.55 14.74
CA LEU A 100 7.10 15.48 14.23
C LEU A 100 8.38 16.10 13.67
N ASN A 101 9.52 15.66 14.18
CA ASN A 101 10.83 15.99 13.63
C ASN A 101 11.19 14.96 12.58
N ILE A 102 11.66 15.43 11.43
CA ILE A 102 12.06 14.61 10.28
C ILE A 102 13.49 14.99 9.91
N GLY A 103 14.40 14.02 9.99
CA GLY A 103 15.77 14.15 9.50
C GLY A 103 15.94 13.40 8.17
N ILE A 104 16.64 13.99 7.21
CA ILE A 104 17.04 13.30 5.97
C ILE A 104 18.55 13.38 5.85
N ILE A 105 19.18 12.21 5.70
CA ILE A 105 20.64 12.07 5.56
C ILE A 105 20.95 11.29 4.30
N ASP A 106 21.83 11.83 3.46
CA ASP A 106 22.35 11.15 2.29
C ASP A 106 23.64 10.40 2.63
N GLU A 107 23.68 9.09 2.37
CA GLU A 107 24.85 8.26 2.73
C GLU A 107 26.14 8.65 1.97
N GLU A 108 26.04 9.36 0.85
CA GLU A 108 27.20 9.79 0.06
C GLU A 108 27.89 11.05 0.63
N GLU A 109 27.26 11.75 1.58
CA GLU A 109 27.75 13.00 2.18
C GLU A 109 28.33 12.78 3.60
N GLN A 110 28.62 11.52 3.97
CA GLN A 110 29.10 11.06 5.30
C GLN A 110 30.40 11.72 5.85
N SER A 111 31.01 12.69 5.16
CA SER A 111 32.20 13.39 5.67
C SER A 111 31.90 14.46 6.74
N SER A 112 30.64 14.84 6.94
CA SER A 112 30.25 15.79 8.01
C SER A 112 28.82 15.51 8.46
N THR A 113 28.64 15.28 9.76
CA THR A 113 27.32 15.27 10.44
C THR A 113 26.54 16.60 10.34
N GLU A 114 27.04 17.57 9.57
CA GLU A 114 26.47 18.91 9.40
C GLU A 114 25.51 19.02 8.20
N ASP A 115 25.44 18.02 7.30
CA ASP A 115 24.58 18.04 6.10
C ASP A 115 23.27 17.24 6.25
N SER A 116 22.75 17.08 7.47
CA SER A 116 21.42 16.51 7.68
C SER A 116 20.33 17.57 7.54
N LEU A 117 19.35 17.34 6.65
CA LEU A 117 18.19 18.22 6.54
C LEU A 117 17.21 17.93 7.68
N GLU A 118 17.02 18.90 8.57
CA GLU A 118 16.08 18.82 9.69
C GLU A 118 14.80 19.60 9.38
N ILE A 119 13.65 18.95 9.58
CA ILE A 119 12.33 19.50 9.28
C ILE A 119 11.41 19.25 10.47
N GLN A 120 10.63 20.26 10.83
CA GLN A 120 9.60 20.15 11.85
C GLN A 120 8.21 20.31 11.23
N VAL A 121 7.35 19.32 11.46
CA VAL A 121 5.99 19.30 10.92
C VAL A 121 4.99 19.23 12.05
N LYS A 122 4.00 20.13 12.03
CA LYS A 122 2.85 20.03 12.92
C LYS A 122 1.96 18.87 12.46
N LEU A 123 1.68 17.97 13.38
CA LEU A 123 0.74 16.87 13.20
C LEU A 123 -0.69 17.42 13.15
N ILE A 124 -1.51 16.77 12.34
CA ILE A 124 -2.92 17.07 12.20
C ILE A 124 -3.70 16.21 13.18
N ASN A 125 -4.72 16.77 13.80
CA ASN A 125 -5.64 15.99 14.61
C ASN A 125 -6.78 15.47 13.74
N THR A 126 -6.59 14.29 13.16
CA THR A 126 -7.60 13.63 12.32
C THR A 126 -8.35 12.59 13.16
N GLN A 127 -9.68 12.53 13.03
CA GLN A 127 -10.49 11.55 13.76
C GLN A 127 -10.07 10.13 13.37
N LYS A 128 -9.99 9.25 14.37
CA LYS A 128 -9.67 7.83 14.16
C LYS A 128 -10.95 7.09 13.79
N GLU A 129 -11.04 6.63 12.55
CA GLU A 129 -12.03 5.64 12.16
C GLU A 129 -11.36 4.27 12.23
N HIS A 130 -11.62 3.53 13.30
CA HIS A 130 -11.16 2.15 13.40
C HIS A 130 -12.16 1.26 12.66
N LEU A 131 -11.71 0.65 11.56
CA LEU A 131 -12.52 -0.25 10.76
C LEU A 131 -12.08 -1.68 11.02
N GLU A 132 -13.01 -2.51 11.49
CA GLU A 132 -12.73 -3.93 11.64
C GLU A 132 -12.65 -4.57 10.25
N ILE A 133 -11.45 -4.99 9.84
CA ILE A 133 -11.25 -5.81 8.65
C ILE A 133 -11.64 -7.25 9.03
N PRO A 134 -12.75 -7.80 8.52
CA PRO A 134 -13.13 -9.16 8.84
C PRO A 134 -12.05 -10.11 8.31
N GLN A 135 -11.56 -11.00 9.18
CA GLN A 135 -10.67 -12.10 8.80
C GLN A 135 -11.47 -13.18 8.04
N SER A 136 -11.90 -12.84 6.83
CA SER A 136 -12.58 -13.78 5.94
C SER A 136 -11.55 -14.57 5.14
N GLU A 137 -11.68 -15.89 5.12
CA GLU A 137 -10.89 -16.71 4.22
C GLU A 137 -11.31 -16.43 2.76
N TYR A 138 -10.33 -16.15 1.92
CA TYR A 138 -10.57 -15.94 0.49
C TYR A 138 -10.65 -17.28 -0.24
N HIS A 139 -11.69 -17.47 -1.07
CA HIS A 139 -11.89 -18.70 -1.82
C HIS A 139 -10.87 -18.86 -2.94
N CYS A 140 -10.42 -17.74 -3.52
CA CYS A 140 -9.47 -17.72 -4.63
C CYS A 140 -8.37 -16.69 -4.40
N GLN A 141 -7.16 -17.05 -4.80
CA GLN A 141 -5.95 -16.26 -4.71
C GLN A 141 -5.15 -16.38 -6.00
N CYS A 142 -4.59 -15.27 -6.45
CA CYS A 142 -3.67 -15.20 -7.58
C CYS A 142 -2.46 -14.34 -7.19
N THR A 143 -1.28 -14.93 -7.21
CA THR A 143 0.00 -14.23 -7.09
C THR A 143 0.61 -14.05 -8.47
N MET A 144 1.05 -12.84 -8.80
CA MET A 144 1.77 -12.56 -10.04
C MET A 144 2.76 -11.39 -9.91
N LYS A 145 3.62 -11.18 -10.92
CA LYS A 145 4.48 -9.98 -10.96
C LYS A 145 3.65 -8.69 -10.92
N SER A 146 3.98 -7.81 -9.98
CA SER A 146 3.28 -6.55 -9.74
C SER A 146 3.34 -5.61 -10.95
N LYS A 147 4.49 -5.54 -11.64
CA LYS A 147 4.67 -4.75 -12.87
C LYS A 147 3.73 -5.20 -14.00
N LYS A 148 3.60 -6.52 -14.18
CA LYS A 148 2.68 -7.12 -15.17
C LYS A 148 1.22 -6.79 -14.85
N PHE A 149 0.84 -6.84 -13.57
CA PHE A 149 -0.48 -6.38 -13.12
C PHE A 149 -0.70 -4.89 -13.41
N GLN A 150 0.27 -4.03 -13.09
CA GLN A 150 0.19 -2.59 -13.33
C GLN A 150 0.06 -2.20 -14.80
N GLU A 151 0.85 -2.80 -15.69
CA GLU A 151 0.74 -2.55 -17.12
C GLU A 151 -0.64 -2.93 -17.63
N PHE A 152 -1.15 -4.08 -17.18
CA PHE A 152 -2.42 -4.59 -17.65
C PHE A 152 -3.62 -3.81 -17.10
N THR A 153 -3.63 -3.41 -15.83
CA THR A 153 -4.71 -2.56 -15.27
C THR A 153 -4.77 -1.20 -15.96
N LYS A 154 -3.63 -0.59 -16.28
CA LYS A 154 -3.56 0.64 -17.09
C LYS A 154 -4.17 0.44 -18.47
N TYR A 155 -3.83 -0.67 -19.13
CA TYR A 155 -4.41 -0.99 -20.44
C TYR A 155 -5.92 -1.18 -20.35
N LEU A 156 -6.43 -1.98 -19.40
CA LEU A 156 -7.87 -2.16 -19.20
C LEU A 156 -8.59 -0.83 -18.95
N ASN A 157 -7.99 0.07 -18.15
CA ASN A 157 -8.59 1.37 -17.84
C ASN A 157 -8.69 2.27 -19.07
N SER A 158 -7.82 2.10 -20.07
CA SER A 158 -7.92 2.83 -21.34
C SER A 158 -9.05 2.33 -22.24
N ILE A 159 -9.58 1.13 -21.97
CA ILE A 159 -10.65 0.50 -22.74
C ILE A 159 -12.02 0.75 -22.10
N GLY A 160 -12.14 0.61 -20.78
CA GLY A 160 -13.42 0.80 -20.10
C GLY A 160 -13.32 0.98 -18.59
N ASP A 161 -14.36 1.57 -18.03
CA ASP A 161 -14.41 1.98 -16.61
C ASP A 161 -14.55 0.80 -15.64
N ASN A 162 -14.90 -0.38 -16.15
CA ASN A 162 -15.12 -1.58 -15.37
C ASN A 162 -14.25 -2.76 -15.82
N VAL A 163 -13.92 -3.61 -14.87
CA VAL A 163 -13.23 -4.87 -15.10
C VAL A 163 -13.91 -5.98 -14.32
N SER A 164 -14.27 -7.05 -15.02
CA SER A 164 -14.65 -8.32 -14.40
C SER A 164 -13.38 -9.11 -14.08
N ILE A 165 -13.26 -9.51 -12.82
CA ILE A 165 -12.25 -10.44 -12.32
C ILE A 165 -12.96 -11.76 -12.06
N SER A 166 -12.64 -12.77 -12.85
CA SER A 166 -13.14 -14.13 -12.68
C SER A 166 -12.02 -15.08 -12.30
N MET A 167 -12.19 -15.87 -11.24
CA MET A 167 -11.24 -16.91 -10.84
C MET A 167 -11.92 -18.27 -10.83
N LYS A 168 -11.24 -19.26 -11.42
CA LYS A 168 -11.55 -20.70 -11.37
C LYS A 168 -10.26 -21.45 -11.02
N LYS A 169 -10.38 -22.71 -10.60
CA LYS A 169 -9.30 -23.59 -10.09
C LYS A 169 -7.85 -23.12 -10.36
N ASP A 170 -7.43 -23.13 -11.63
CA ASP A 170 -6.06 -22.79 -12.07
C ASP A 170 -6.02 -21.61 -13.05
N THR A 171 -7.01 -20.72 -13.01
CA THR A 171 -7.16 -19.66 -14.01
C THR A 171 -7.81 -18.40 -13.43
N MET A 172 -7.17 -17.26 -13.69
CA MET A 172 -7.74 -15.93 -13.51
C MET A 172 -8.03 -15.33 -14.89
N ILE A 173 -9.21 -14.75 -15.05
CA ILE A 173 -9.64 -14.06 -16.27
C ILE A 173 -9.96 -12.62 -15.88
N LEU A 174 -9.32 -11.69 -16.59
CA LEU A 174 -9.60 -10.27 -16.50
C LEU A 174 -10.24 -9.82 -17.81
N SER A 175 -11.40 -9.17 -17.73
CA SER A 175 -12.09 -8.67 -18.92
C SER A 175 -12.70 -7.30 -18.71
N THR A 176 -12.58 -6.44 -19.72
CA THR A 176 -13.17 -5.10 -19.76
C THR A 176 -13.85 -4.91 -21.10
N THR A 177 -15.01 -4.26 -21.07
CA THR A 177 -15.77 -3.88 -22.28
C THR A 177 -15.88 -2.36 -22.29
N GLY A 178 -15.35 -1.74 -23.35
CA GLY A 178 -15.59 -0.35 -23.71
C GLY A 178 -16.70 -0.23 -24.74
N SER A 179 -16.83 0.95 -25.37
CA SER A 179 -17.88 1.22 -26.36
C SER A 179 -17.85 0.26 -27.55
N ASP A 180 -16.67 0.07 -28.16
CA ASP A 180 -16.50 -0.76 -29.37
C ASP A 180 -15.46 -1.88 -29.19
N ILE A 181 -14.80 -1.95 -28.03
CA ILE A 181 -13.68 -2.85 -27.78
C ILE A 181 -13.96 -3.70 -26.56
N LYS A 182 -13.81 -5.03 -26.71
CA LYS A 182 -13.79 -5.97 -25.59
C LYS A 182 -12.42 -6.60 -25.48
N VAL A 183 -11.80 -6.48 -24.30
CA VAL A 183 -10.54 -7.13 -23.96
C VAL A 183 -10.80 -8.25 -22.99
N THR A 184 -10.16 -9.40 -23.21
CA THR A 184 -10.16 -10.52 -22.28
C THR A 184 -8.78 -11.13 -22.24
N LYS A 185 -8.20 -11.24 -21.06
CA LYS A 185 -6.91 -11.89 -20.83
C LYS A 185 -7.08 -12.97 -19.79
N GLN A 186 -6.58 -14.15 -20.14
CA GLN A 186 -6.50 -15.29 -19.25
C GLN A 186 -5.07 -15.43 -18.71
N PHE A 187 -4.95 -15.69 -17.42
CA PHE A 187 -3.73 -16.08 -16.72
C PHE A 187 -3.93 -17.49 -16.16
N THR A 188 -2.94 -18.36 -16.33
CA THR A 188 -2.98 -19.76 -15.87
C THR A 188 -1.70 -20.10 -15.12
N ASN A 189 -1.74 -21.18 -14.33
CA ASN A 189 -0.57 -21.71 -13.62
C ASN A 189 0.57 -22.18 -14.53
N ASP A 190 0.31 -22.35 -15.83
CA ASP A 190 1.35 -22.69 -16.83
C ASP A 190 2.19 -21.46 -17.23
N MET A 191 1.74 -20.24 -16.90
CA MET A 191 2.50 -19.04 -17.18
C MET A 191 3.60 -18.83 -16.13
N PRO A 192 4.79 -18.38 -16.55
CA PRO A 192 5.83 -18.01 -15.58
C PRO A 192 5.33 -16.89 -14.67
N ASP A 193 5.75 -16.98 -13.41
CA ASP A 193 5.45 -15.99 -12.37
C ASP A 193 3.94 -15.78 -12.10
N VAL A 194 3.11 -16.81 -12.31
CA VAL A 194 1.69 -16.81 -11.96
C VAL A 194 1.39 -18.04 -11.10
N SER A 195 0.79 -17.82 -9.93
CA SER A 195 0.31 -18.90 -9.05
C SER A 195 -1.13 -18.61 -8.65
N ILE A 196 -2.03 -19.52 -8.96
CA ILE A 196 -3.47 -19.40 -8.76
C ILE A 196 -3.95 -20.61 -7.97
N THR A 197 -4.68 -20.33 -6.90
CA THR A 197 -5.43 -21.34 -6.13
C THR A 197 -6.86 -20.86 -6.00
N CYS A 198 -7.83 -21.74 -6.28
CA CYS A 198 -9.24 -21.34 -6.24
C CYS A 198 -10.13 -22.53 -5.91
N SER A 199 -10.75 -22.48 -4.73
CA SER A 199 -11.61 -23.52 -4.19
C SER A 199 -13.04 -23.47 -4.76
N LYS A 200 -13.51 -22.28 -5.14
CA LYS A 200 -14.86 -22.03 -5.66
C LYS A 200 -14.80 -20.99 -6.76
N TYR A 201 -15.53 -21.19 -7.86
CA TYR A 201 -15.61 -20.16 -8.91
C TYR A 201 -16.17 -18.85 -8.34
N VAL A 202 -15.48 -17.73 -8.62
CA VAL A 202 -15.93 -16.38 -8.26
C VAL A 202 -15.78 -15.47 -9.47
N SER A 203 -16.78 -14.62 -9.72
CA SER A 203 -16.71 -13.54 -10.69
C SER A 203 -17.38 -12.30 -10.13
N GLN A 204 -16.66 -11.18 -10.13
CA GLN A 204 -17.12 -9.89 -9.64
C GLN A 204 -16.57 -8.77 -10.53
N GLU A 205 -17.26 -7.64 -10.55
CA GLU A 205 -16.90 -6.47 -11.34
C GLU A 205 -16.41 -5.34 -10.44
N PHE A 206 -15.37 -4.64 -10.87
CA PHE A 206 -14.73 -3.55 -10.12
C PHE A 206 -14.50 -2.34 -11.03
N ALA A 207 -14.41 -1.15 -10.45
CA ALA A 207 -14.05 0.03 -11.21
C ALA A 207 -12.54 0.03 -11.51
N THR A 208 -12.18 0.08 -12.79
CA THR A 208 -10.78 -0.09 -13.24
C THR A 208 -9.86 1.01 -12.71
N ARG A 209 -10.39 2.22 -12.50
CA ARG A 209 -9.63 3.37 -11.94
C ARG A 209 -8.94 3.04 -10.63
N TYR A 210 -9.57 2.28 -9.73
CA TYR A 210 -8.98 1.89 -8.46
C TYR A 210 -7.86 0.88 -8.64
N LEU A 211 -8.01 -0.08 -9.55
CA LEU A 211 -6.94 -1.02 -9.84
C LEU A 211 -5.70 -0.33 -10.38
N VAL A 212 -5.87 0.73 -11.18
CA VAL A 212 -4.75 1.58 -11.62
C VAL A 212 -4.08 2.28 -10.44
N MET A 213 -4.86 2.88 -9.52
CA MET A 213 -4.33 3.52 -8.31
C MET A 213 -3.53 2.53 -7.45
N PHE A 214 -4.10 1.36 -7.12
CA PHE A 214 -3.46 0.33 -6.30
C PHE A 214 -2.21 -0.26 -6.96
N SER A 215 -2.22 -0.40 -8.28
CA SER A 215 -1.09 -0.96 -9.01
C SER A 215 0.19 -0.10 -8.96
N ARG A 216 0.13 1.14 -8.46
CA ARG A 216 1.32 1.96 -8.17
C ARG A 216 2.21 1.35 -7.09
N ALA A 217 1.64 0.53 -6.21
CA ALA A 217 2.40 -0.24 -5.22
C ALA A 217 3.35 -1.29 -5.85
N SER A 218 3.35 -1.48 -7.18
CA SER A 218 4.41 -2.21 -7.89
C SER A 218 5.82 -1.63 -7.67
N ALA A 219 5.92 -0.37 -7.25
CA ALA A 219 7.17 0.25 -6.84
C ALA A 219 7.70 -0.25 -5.48
N LEU A 220 6.83 -0.87 -4.67
CA LEU A 220 7.12 -1.33 -3.30
C LEU A 220 7.34 -2.84 -3.21
N SER A 221 6.77 -3.62 -4.14
CA SER A 221 6.89 -5.08 -4.16
C SER A 221 6.94 -5.61 -5.58
N ASP A 222 7.71 -6.68 -5.80
CA ASP A 222 7.81 -7.37 -7.09
C ASP A 222 6.58 -8.23 -7.40
N GLU A 223 5.79 -8.56 -6.38
CA GLU A 223 4.64 -9.45 -6.49
C GLU A 223 3.38 -8.82 -5.90
N VAL A 224 2.25 -9.18 -6.48
CA VAL A 224 0.92 -8.81 -6.01
C VAL A 224 0.11 -10.07 -5.76
N LEU A 225 -0.56 -10.12 -4.61
CA LEU A 225 -1.51 -11.16 -4.24
C LEU A 225 -2.92 -10.59 -4.36
N ILE A 226 -3.70 -11.13 -5.30
CA ILE A 226 -5.09 -10.78 -5.54
C ILE A 226 -5.95 -11.86 -4.91
N SER A 227 -6.79 -11.51 -3.95
CA SER A 227 -7.68 -12.45 -3.25
C SER A 227 -9.14 -12.08 -3.49
N LEU A 228 -9.94 -13.07 -3.90
CA LEU A 228 -11.31 -12.89 -4.37
C LEU A 228 -12.26 -13.90 -3.71
N SER A 229 -13.41 -13.41 -3.27
CA SER A 229 -14.47 -14.20 -2.62
C SER A 229 -15.83 -13.58 -2.93
N PRO A 230 -16.92 -14.38 -2.98
CA PRO A 230 -18.25 -13.83 -3.19
C PRO A 230 -18.65 -12.86 -2.08
N ASN A 231 -19.31 -11.76 -2.45
CA ASN A 231 -19.94 -10.79 -1.57
C ASN A 231 -19.03 -10.06 -0.56
N ILE A 232 -17.71 -10.13 -0.73
CA ILE A 232 -16.76 -9.32 0.04
C ILE A 232 -15.81 -8.54 -0.89
N PRO A 233 -15.16 -7.48 -0.41
CA PRO A 233 -14.18 -6.73 -1.18
C PRO A 233 -13.04 -7.59 -1.73
N VAL A 234 -12.58 -7.31 -2.95
CA VAL A 234 -11.31 -7.87 -3.46
C VAL A 234 -10.16 -7.30 -2.64
N SER A 235 -9.22 -8.16 -2.25
CA SER A 235 -7.98 -7.76 -1.58
C SER A 235 -6.83 -7.79 -2.57
N ILE A 236 -6.08 -6.69 -2.67
CA ILE A 236 -4.88 -6.55 -3.48
C ILE A 236 -3.72 -6.22 -2.56
N LYS A 237 -2.91 -7.23 -2.27
CA LYS A 237 -1.85 -7.17 -1.26
C LYS A 237 -0.47 -7.14 -1.91
N PHE A 238 0.37 -6.24 -1.43
CA PHE A 238 1.78 -6.13 -1.76
C PHE A 238 2.58 -6.38 -0.48
N ASN A 239 3.26 -7.52 -0.40
CA ASN A 239 4.16 -7.79 0.73
C ASN A 239 5.48 -7.07 0.50
N PHE A 240 5.97 -6.37 1.51
CA PHE A 240 7.28 -5.77 1.44
C PHE A 240 8.34 -6.86 1.63
N LYS A 241 9.51 -6.65 1.03
CA LYS A 241 10.65 -7.54 1.19
C LYS A 241 11.64 -6.88 2.13
N GLN A 242 11.87 -7.47 3.29
CA GLN A 242 13.08 -7.21 4.07
C GLN A 242 14.29 -7.73 3.32
N GLN A 243 15.34 -6.91 3.25
CA GLN A 243 16.65 -7.34 2.75
C GLN A 243 17.49 -8.02 3.86
N LEU A 244 17.07 -7.93 5.12
CA LEU A 244 17.91 -8.23 6.28
C LEU A 244 17.56 -9.56 6.99
N THR A 245 16.40 -10.18 6.76
CA THR A 245 16.02 -11.43 7.44
C THR A 245 15.33 -12.44 6.50
N GLU A 246 15.48 -13.72 6.82
CA GLU A 246 14.79 -14.84 6.13
C GLU A 246 13.41 -15.16 6.72
N LEU A 247 12.94 -14.37 7.69
CA LEU A 247 11.64 -14.59 8.32
C LEU A 247 10.50 -14.16 7.39
N PRO A 248 9.30 -14.75 7.51
CA PRO A 248 8.14 -14.29 6.75
C PRO A 248 7.85 -12.83 7.11
N ASP A 249 8.09 -11.93 6.17
CA ASP A 249 7.85 -10.50 6.36
C ASP A 249 6.34 -10.26 6.45
N ASN A 250 5.89 -9.83 7.62
CA ASN A 250 4.49 -9.47 7.86
C ASN A 250 4.19 -8.03 7.44
N SER A 251 5.19 -7.30 6.93
CA SER A 251 5.03 -5.93 6.46
C SER A 251 4.38 -5.92 5.08
N HIS A 252 3.31 -5.16 4.93
CA HIS A 252 2.51 -5.16 3.71
C HIS A 252 1.68 -3.89 3.54
N LEU A 253 1.26 -3.68 2.29
CA LEU A 253 0.22 -2.75 1.90
C LEU A 253 -0.90 -3.52 1.20
N THR A 254 -2.10 -3.49 1.79
CA THR A 254 -3.30 -4.15 1.27
C THR A 254 -4.33 -3.10 0.89
N PHE A 255 -4.90 -3.26 -0.30
CA PHE A 255 -6.04 -2.48 -0.75
C PHE A 255 -7.27 -3.38 -0.80
N PHE A 256 -8.37 -2.93 -0.22
CA PHE A 256 -9.67 -3.57 -0.33
C PHE A 256 -10.57 -2.71 -1.20
N LEU A 257 -11.29 -3.34 -2.12
CA LEU A 257 -12.21 -2.64 -3.01
C LEU A 257 -13.54 -3.37 -3.09
N ALA A 258 -14.62 -2.65 -2.78
CA ALA A 258 -15.96 -3.20 -2.88
C ALA A 258 -16.29 -3.55 -4.35
N PRO A 259 -16.93 -4.70 -4.60
CA PRO A 259 -17.41 -5.02 -5.93
C PRO A 259 -18.54 -4.06 -6.32
N LYS A 260 -18.68 -3.80 -7.62
CA LYS A 260 -19.90 -3.20 -8.14
C LYS A 260 -21.04 -4.16 -7.89
N ILE A 261 -22.08 -3.69 -7.22
CA ILE A 261 -23.33 -4.42 -7.08
C ILE A 261 -24.00 -4.34 -8.46
N GLY A 262 -24.17 -5.48 -9.13
CA GLY A 262 -25.00 -5.52 -10.33
C GLY A 262 -26.44 -5.18 -9.96
N GLU A 263 -27.12 -4.35 -10.75
CA GLU A 263 -28.58 -4.28 -10.71
C GLU A 263 -29.10 -5.68 -11.08
N TYR A 264 -29.57 -6.41 -10.07
CA TYR A 264 -30.28 -7.69 -10.27
C TYR A 264 -31.73 -7.41 -10.68
#